data_AF-A0A2S8Y6V6-F1
#
_entry.id   AF-A0A2S8Y6V6-F1
#
_cell.length_a   1.000
_cell.length_b   1.000
_cell.length_c   1.000
_cell.angle_alpha   90.00
_cell.angle_beta   90.00
_cell.angle_gamma   90.00
#
_symmetry.space_group_name_H-M   'P 1'
#
loop_
_entity.id
_entity.type
_entity.pdbx_description
1 polymer ?
#
loop_
_entity_poly.entity_id
_entity_poly.type
_entity_poly.pdbx_seq_one_letter_code
_entity_poly.pdbx_strand_id
1 'polypeptide(L)'
;MKARIEKKLSNRLVQLNPTLYRRAWIDKDEPSELAYEQRTRVSHVRSVGGGTDYWGEGQDAYTVWADWKMNWCWHGPFEEYPHEHNLAHYPNTEGFTPTTRNLLKLAAECELAAVAAGGRR
;
A
#
# COMPACT_ATOMS: atom_id res chain seq x y z
N MET A 1 8.21 -7.55 -0.81
CA MET A 1 6.85 -7.85 -0.26
C MET A 1 6.17 -8.94 -1.11
N LYS A 2 5.28 -9.81 -0.57
CA LYS A 2 4.50 -10.78 -1.37
C LYS A 2 3.22 -10.16 -1.95
N ALA A 3 2.82 -10.49 -3.18
CA ALA A 3 1.62 -9.93 -3.83
C ALA A 3 0.31 -10.14 -3.05
N ARG A 4 0.16 -11.28 -2.36
CA ARG A 4 -1.03 -11.54 -1.52
C ARG A 4 -1.11 -10.61 -0.29
N ILE A 5 0.03 -10.16 0.22
CA ILE A 5 0.09 -9.22 1.35
C ILE A 5 -0.30 -7.83 0.88
N GLU A 6 0.23 -7.40 -0.28
CA GLU A 6 -0.17 -6.15 -0.95
C GLU A 6 -1.68 -6.07 -1.11
N LYS A 7 -2.30 -7.11 -1.70
CA LYS A 7 -3.76 -7.19 -1.86
C LYS A 7 -4.50 -6.96 -0.55
N LYS A 8 -4.07 -7.65 0.51
CA LYS A 8 -4.73 -7.55 1.83
C LYS A 8 -4.57 -6.14 2.41
N LEU A 9 -3.39 -5.54 2.31
CA LEU A 9 -3.12 -4.20 2.81
C LEU A 9 -3.88 -3.14 2.02
N SER A 10 -3.83 -3.16 0.69
CA SER A 10 -4.58 -2.25 -0.17
C SER A 10 -6.09 -2.29 0.15
N ASN A 11 -6.67 -3.49 0.27
CA ASN A 11 -8.09 -3.62 0.63
C ASN A 11 -8.40 -3.11 2.04
N ARG A 12 -7.47 -3.30 2.99
CA ARG A 12 -7.64 -2.84 4.38
C ARG A 12 -7.52 -1.33 4.50
N LEU A 13 -6.60 -0.70 3.78
CA LEU A 13 -6.44 0.76 3.76
C LEU A 13 -7.69 1.47 3.26
N VAL A 14 -8.36 0.93 2.22
CA VAL A 14 -9.65 1.44 1.76
C VAL A 14 -10.73 1.35 2.84
N GLN A 15 -10.72 0.29 3.67
CA GLN A 15 -11.67 0.16 4.80
C GLN A 15 -11.35 1.14 5.94
N LEU A 16 -10.07 1.38 6.22
CA LEU A 16 -9.65 2.29 7.28
C LEU A 16 -9.96 3.75 6.94
N ASN A 17 -9.84 4.12 5.66
CA ASN A 17 -10.09 5.47 5.21
C ASN A 17 -10.88 5.50 3.89
N PRO A 18 -12.20 5.28 3.96
CA PRO A 18 -13.05 5.25 2.77
C PRO A 18 -13.18 6.62 2.11
N THR A 19 -13.00 7.71 2.86
CA THR A 19 -13.09 9.09 2.34
C THR A 19 -11.92 9.38 1.40
N LEU A 20 -10.70 9.04 1.81
CA LEU A 20 -9.50 9.22 0.99
C LEU A 20 -9.52 8.32 -0.24
N TYR A 21 -9.85 7.04 -0.06
CA TYR A 21 -9.81 6.05 -1.13
C TYR A 21 -11.17 5.82 -1.81
N ARG A 22 -12.05 6.82 -1.80
CA ARG A 22 -13.41 6.70 -2.36
C ARG A 22 -13.41 6.29 -3.83
N ARG A 23 -12.40 6.72 -4.59
CA ARG A 23 -12.24 6.44 -6.02
C ARG A 23 -11.40 5.18 -6.30
N ALA A 24 -11.02 4.43 -5.26
CA ALA A 24 -10.23 3.22 -5.45
C ALA A 24 -11.03 2.18 -6.25
N TRP A 25 -10.45 1.73 -7.35
CA TRP A 25 -11.05 0.78 -8.27
C TRP A 25 -10.33 -0.57 -8.20
N ILE A 26 -10.87 -1.55 -8.89
CA ILE A 26 -10.32 -2.90 -8.97
C ILE A 26 -10.20 -3.25 -10.44
N ASP A 27 -9.00 -3.63 -10.86
CA ASP A 27 -8.82 -4.35 -12.11
C ASP A 27 -9.33 -5.78 -11.95
N LYS A 28 -10.30 -6.15 -12.79
CA LYS A 28 -10.90 -7.50 -12.78
C LYS A 28 -10.15 -8.45 -13.70
N ASP A 29 -9.48 -7.92 -14.71
CA ASP A 29 -8.94 -8.67 -15.82
C ASP A 29 -7.45 -8.92 -15.63
N GLU A 30 -6.74 -7.99 -14.98
CA GLU A 30 -5.28 -8.08 -14.79
C GLU A 30 -4.83 -8.33 -13.34
N PRO A 31 -3.76 -9.12 -13.14
CA PRO A 31 -3.09 -9.23 -11.85
C PRO A 31 -2.28 -7.95 -11.54
N SER A 32 -1.97 -7.67 -10.27
CA SER A 32 -1.12 -6.52 -9.95
C SER A 32 0.30 -6.67 -10.51
N GLU A 33 1.00 -5.57 -10.76
CA GLU A 33 2.39 -5.55 -11.23
C GLU A 33 3.29 -6.48 -10.40
N LEU A 34 3.20 -6.37 -9.06
CA LEU A 34 3.95 -7.22 -8.12
C LEU A 34 3.59 -8.71 -8.26
N ALA A 35 2.34 -9.01 -8.59
CA ALA A 35 1.90 -10.37 -8.85
C ALA A 35 2.49 -10.92 -10.15
N TYR A 36 2.57 -10.08 -11.19
CA TYR A 36 3.21 -10.41 -12.47
C TYR A 36 4.70 -10.70 -12.29
N GLU A 37 5.44 -9.82 -11.59
CA GLU A 37 6.86 -10.02 -11.26
C GLU A 37 7.13 -11.33 -10.52
N GLN A 38 6.25 -11.67 -9.57
CA GLN A 38 6.35 -12.89 -8.76
C GLN A 38 5.80 -14.14 -9.46
N ARG A 39 5.30 -14.01 -10.69
CA ARG A 39 4.62 -15.08 -11.45
C ARG A 39 3.47 -15.71 -10.67
N THR A 40 2.71 -14.88 -9.96
CA THR A 40 1.53 -15.27 -9.19
C THR A 40 0.25 -14.71 -9.82
N ARG A 41 -0.88 -15.38 -9.64
CA ARG A 41 -2.20 -14.95 -10.16
C ARG A 41 -3.01 -14.15 -9.14
N VAL A 42 -2.35 -13.26 -8.39
CA VAL A 42 -3.04 -12.41 -7.40
C VAL A 42 -3.71 -11.24 -8.13
N SER A 43 -5.03 -11.33 -8.32
CA SER A 43 -5.87 -10.28 -8.91
C SER A 43 -6.78 -9.62 -7.86
N HIS A 44 -7.64 -8.69 -8.28
CA HIS A 44 -8.57 -7.96 -7.42
C HIS A 44 -7.87 -7.15 -6.32
N VAL A 45 -6.79 -6.45 -6.68
CA VAL A 45 -6.11 -5.50 -5.81
C VAL A 45 -6.78 -4.13 -5.96
N ARG A 46 -7.02 -3.44 -4.85
CA ARG A 46 -7.50 -2.06 -4.89
C ARG A 46 -6.38 -1.13 -5.35
N SER A 47 -6.69 -0.34 -6.37
CA SER A 47 -5.79 0.63 -7.00
C SER A 47 -6.42 2.02 -7.04
N VAL A 48 -5.58 3.04 -7.17
CA VAL A 48 -5.92 4.46 -7.31
C VAL A 48 -5.17 5.05 -8.50
N GLY A 49 -5.66 6.16 -9.05
CA GLY A 49 -5.14 6.73 -10.29
C GLY A 49 -5.72 6.03 -11.52
N GLY A 50 -4.97 5.94 -12.61
CA GLY A 50 -5.36 5.21 -13.83
C GLY A 50 -6.49 5.86 -14.63
N GLY A 51 -6.60 7.19 -14.61
CA GLY A 51 -7.56 7.95 -15.41
C GLY A 51 -6.86 8.82 -16.44
N THR A 52 -7.62 9.65 -17.15
CA THR A 52 -7.06 10.72 -17.98
C THR A 52 -7.18 12.06 -17.27
N ASP A 53 -6.16 12.89 -17.37
CA ASP A 53 -6.21 14.26 -16.87
C ASP A 53 -7.07 15.17 -17.78
N TYR A 54 -7.10 16.47 -17.49
CA TYR A 54 -7.86 17.45 -18.29
C TYR A 54 -7.38 17.53 -19.75
N TRP A 55 -6.11 17.24 -20.00
CA TRP A 55 -5.49 17.24 -21.33
C TRP A 55 -5.62 15.90 -22.05
N GLY A 56 -6.23 14.90 -21.41
CA GLY A 56 -6.37 13.55 -21.95
C GLY A 56 -5.13 12.67 -21.75
N GLU A 57 -4.13 13.14 -20.99
CA GLU A 57 -2.94 12.35 -20.67
C GLU A 57 -3.27 11.29 -19.63
N GLY A 58 -2.82 10.07 -19.89
CA GLY A 58 -2.99 8.96 -18.95
C GLY A 58 -2.23 9.23 -17.66
N GLN A 59 -2.92 9.16 -16.54
CA GLN A 59 -2.33 9.20 -15.21
C GLN A 59 -1.93 7.78 -14.79
N ASP A 60 -0.79 7.70 -14.10
CA ASP A 60 -0.32 6.46 -13.52
C ASP A 60 -1.36 5.83 -12.59
N ALA A 61 -1.40 4.50 -12.59
CA ALA A 61 -2.16 3.72 -11.65
C ALA A 61 -1.20 3.13 -10.60
N TYR A 62 -1.55 3.29 -9.34
CA TYR A 62 -0.82 2.71 -8.21
C TYR A 62 -1.74 1.82 -7.39
N THR A 63 -1.18 0.77 -6.78
CA THR A 63 -1.94 0.04 -5.74
C THR A 63 -2.15 0.98 -4.55
N VAL A 64 -3.27 0.84 -3.82
CA VAL A 64 -3.54 1.70 -2.65
C VAL A 64 -2.41 1.63 -1.62
N TRP A 65 -1.76 0.47 -1.49
CA TRP A 65 -0.58 0.32 -0.67
C TRP A 65 0.59 1.19 -1.15
N ALA A 66 0.89 1.19 -2.46
CA ALA A 66 1.96 2.00 -3.02
C ALA A 66 1.69 3.49 -2.86
N ASP A 67 0.47 3.94 -3.15
CA ASP A 67 0.04 5.33 -2.95
C ASP A 67 0.17 5.75 -1.49
N TRP A 68 -0.32 4.93 -0.55
CA TRP A 68 -0.17 5.19 0.88
C TRP A 68 1.30 5.29 1.29
N LYS A 69 2.16 4.38 0.83
CA LYS A 69 3.59 4.40 1.18
C LYS A 69 4.28 5.68 0.71
N MET A 70 3.86 6.25 -0.42
CA MET A 70 4.40 7.50 -0.97
C MET A 70 3.82 8.74 -0.29
N ASN A 71 2.53 8.71 0.09
CA ASN A 71 1.77 9.90 0.43
C ASN A 71 1.26 9.96 1.88
N TRP A 72 1.53 8.96 2.73
CA TRP A 72 0.96 8.88 4.08
C TRP A 72 1.21 10.15 4.91
N CYS A 73 2.38 10.78 4.79
CA CYS A 73 2.75 11.99 5.54
C CYS A 73 1.92 13.23 5.15
N TRP A 74 1.25 13.19 4.00
CA TRP A 74 0.36 14.24 3.51
C TRP A 74 -1.12 13.94 3.82
N HIS A 75 -1.41 12.74 4.33
CA HIS A 75 -2.76 12.29 4.62
C HIS A 75 -3.07 12.46 6.11
N GLY A 76 -3.82 13.51 6.45
CA GLY A 76 -4.19 13.86 7.84
C GLY A 76 -4.73 12.72 8.73
N PRO A 77 -5.42 11.68 8.22
CA PRO A 77 -5.86 10.54 9.05
C PRO A 77 -4.74 9.59 9.49
N PHE A 78 -3.52 9.76 8.99
CA PHE A 78 -2.33 8.99 9.34
C PHE A 78 -1.29 9.92 9.98
N GLU A 79 -1.70 10.60 11.06
CA GLU A 79 -0.83 11.50 11.83
C GLU A 79 0.47 10.80 12.23
N GLU A 80 1.57 11.55 12.25
CA GLU A 80 2.84 11.03 12.72
C GLU A 80 2.82 10.74 14.24
N TYR A 81 3.72 9.88 14.70
CA TYR A 81 3.97 9.76 16.14
C TYR A 81 4.42 11.13 16.72
N PRO A 82 4.07 11.44 17.99
CA PRO A 82 4.53 12.66 18.65
C PRO A 82 6.06 12.80 18.57
N HIS A 83 6.55 14.04 18.50
CA HIS A 83 8.00 14.32 18.33
C HIS A 83 8.89 13.69 19.42
N GLU A 84 8.35 13.47 20.62
CA GLU A 84 9.07 12.86 21.74
C GLU A 84 9.14 11.32 21.65
N HIS A 85 8.48 10.72 20.67
CA HIS A 85 8.41 9.27 20.49
C HIS A 85 9.60 8.74 19.67
N ASN A 86 10.08 7.54 19.99
CA ASN A 86 11.19 6.88 19.27
C ASN A 86 10.92 6.64 17.77
N LEU A 87 9.65 6.74 17.36
CA LEU A 87 9.19 6.60 15.98
C LEU A 87 8.62 7.91 15.43
N ALA A 88 9.05 9.06 15.94
CA ALA A 88 8.71 10.36 15.36
C ALA A 88 8.96 10.34 13.85
N HIS A 89 8.06 10.98 13.08
CA HIS A 89 8.07 10.99 11.62
C HIS A 89 7.66 9.68 10.93
N TYR A 90 7.09 8.73 11.66
CA TYR A 90 6.40 7.57 11.10
C TYR A 90 4.90 7.65 11.34
N PRO A 91 4.05 7.01 10.50
CA PRO A 91 2.62 7.03 10.69
C PRO A 91 2.27 6.37 12.02
N ASN A 92 1.44 7.03 12.83
CA ASN A 92 0.93 6.49 14.07
C ASN A 92 0.00 5.31 13.75
N THR A 93 0.49 4.10 14.06
CA THR A 93 -0.25 2.85 13.82
C THR A 93 -0.94 2.30 15.07
N GLU A 94 -0.90 3.01 16.21
CA GLU A 94 -1.45 2.52 17.48
C GLU A 94 -2.96 2.36 17.45
N GLY A 95 -3.66 3.27 16.75
CA GLY A 95 -5.11 3.19 16.54
C GLY A 95 -5.56 2.06 15.62
N PHE A 96 -4.63 1.36 14.95
CA PHE A 96 -4.99 0.27 14.05
C PHE A 96 -5.32 -1.01 14.81
N THR A 97 -6.31 -1.75 14.29
CA THR A 97 -6.64 -3.09 14.78
C THR A 97 -5.39 -4.00 14.79
N PRO A 98 -5.25 -4.93 15.76
CA PRO A 98 -4.09 -5.82 15.85
C PRO A 98 -3.79 -6.57 14.54
N THR A 99 -4.83 -6.97 13.82
CA THR A 99 -4.71 -7.64 12.52
C THR A 99 -4.03 -6.76 11.47
N THR A 100 -4.34 -5.47 11.44
CA THR A 100 -3.73 -4.51 10.51
C THR A 100 -2.26 -4.29 10.86
N ARG A 101 -1.94 -4.10 12.15
CA ARG A 101 -0.55 -3.99 12.62
C ARG A 101 0.28 -5.22 12.27
N ASN A 102 -0.28 -6.42 12.43
CA ASN A 102 0.40 -7.66 12.06
C ASN A 102 0.64 -7.77 10.55
N LEU A 103 -0.27 -7.29 9.71
CA LEU A 103 -0.06 -7.24 8.26
C LEU A 103 1.04 -6.26 7.87
N LEU A 104 1.11 -5.09 8.52
CA LEU A 104 2.18 -4.11 8.31
C LEU A 104 3.56 -4.67 8.71
N LYS A 105 3.63 -5.31 9.88
CA LYS A 105 4.85 -6.00 10.34
C LYS A 105 5.29 -7.07 9.34
N LEU A 106 4.36 -7.91 8.89
CA LEU A 106 4.65 -8.96 7.92
C LEU A 106 5.12 -8.39 6.57
N ALA A 107 4.56 -7.26 6.13
CA ALA A 107 5.00 -6.59 4.91
C ALA A 107 6.45 -6.09 5.05
N ALA A 108 6.78 -5.43 6.17
CA ALA A 108 8.13 -4.96 6.47
C ALA A 108 9.14 -6.11 6.53
N GLU A 109 8.82 -7.20 7.24
CA GLU A 109 9.64 -8.41 7.28
C GLU A 109 9.88 -9.00 5.88
N CYS A 110 8.84 -9.04 5.03
CA CYS A 110 8.97 -9.51 3.66
C CYS A 110 9.80 -8.58 2.76
N GLU A 111 9.82 -7.28 3.01
CA GLU A 111 10.69 -6.33 2.30
C GLU A 111 12.14 -6.49 2.74
N LEU A 112 12.41 -6.55 4.06
CA LEU A 112 13.74 -6.81 4.60
C LEU A 112 14.32 -8.15 4.10
N ALA A 113 13.50 -9.21 4.07
CA ALA A 113 13.91 -10.50 3.53
C ALA A 113 14.24 -10.44 2.04
N ALA A 114 13.50 -9.65 1.25
CA ALA A 114 13.77 -9.46 -0.17
C ALA A 114 15.08 -8.70 -0.41
N VAL A 115 15.35 -7.65 0.37
CA VAL A 115 16.63 -6.91 0.32
C VAL A 115 17.81 -7.82 0.71
N ALA A 116 17.66 -8.59 1.79
CA ALA A 116 18.68 -9.54 2.23
C ALA A 116 18.95 -10.67 1.22
N ALA A 117 17.95 -11.05 0.41
CA ALA A 117 18.11 -12.01 -0.67
C ALA A 117 18.72 -11.38 -1.95
N GLY A 118 18.46 -10.10 -2.20
CA GLY A 118 19.01 -9.34 -3.33
C GLY A 118 20.49 -8.97 -3.17
N GLY A 119 20.99 -8.87 -1.93
CA GLY A 119 22.41 -8.57 -1.63
C GLY A 119 23.39 -9.75 -1.79
N ARG A 120 22.97 -10.88 -2.37
CA ARG A 120 23.81 -12.05 -2.67
C ARG A 120 23.93 -12.33 -4.17
N ARG A 121 24.20 -11.30 -4.96
CA ARG A 121 24.58 -11.42 -6.37
C ARG A 121 25.84 -10.64 -6.65
#